data_AF-A0A0N4VFK4-F1
#
_entry.id   AF-A0A0N4VFK4-F1
#
_cell.length_a   1.000
_cell.length_b   1.000
_cell.length_c   1.000
_cell.angle_alpha   90.00
_cell.angle_beta   90.00
_cell.angle_gamma   90.00
#
_symmetry.space_group_name_H-M   'P 1'
#
loop_
_entity.id
_entity.type
_entity.pdbx_description
1 polymer ?
#
loop_
_entity_poly.entity_id
_entity_poly.type
_entity_poly.pdbx_seq_one_letter_code
_entity_poly.pdbx_strand_id
1 'polypeptide(L)'
;GSNNGVLQCFERTENETRVTFKTSAGKKINCLRMGGALDTMQDKIYVATENYIKGFSKKGKQFFSFETAIAEPIQSMLNYLCEEKINDVLCLPIIEGSWFGRGITPVLACDDKTIKLNYEVYVGDQPNVLHLFMNDGGYIKRVKRNFIAISTIHCYAMTGNDNNDLIIGKEDGCIEIYTVDDNENAKFKKNFQCGEGILSLQCGRVSSSFDEIVVCTHAGSIFALTTAPALKKVSVIESPRMQLKVQQLKNELEDLKERVDDERKKFLLEVKARGSDSVSVVPTFSVQDHFVLDKQNGCYVLSLELLIPVDYVLLQSDVYVELDDVDKGSAVVSQTSGNAMLATFRCQMNTTRMEIKLKAAEGRYGTIKAYVCPKIEPKVCQVCSYQVKPLSLHHRVHDFDEKRPFNEMKITGNFSVTEAHQWINLLLNEVPQRVPFNETVTLNYAAFYEGLTQLQASYGRGFATFRSDSISTIAIIRDVLSKEITKQQIKVNLQCSRSLQLIDIAIDEHTDAIFLTKLKCINNYV
;
A
#
# COMPACT_ATOMS: atom_id res chain seq x y z
N GLY A 1 -12.32 -15.56 -3.26
CA GLY A 1 -11.21 -16.33 -3.87
C GLY A 1 -10.01 -16.25 -2.95
N SER A 2 -9.10 -17.19 -3.01
CA SER A 2 -7.98 -17.29 -2.06
C SER A 2 -6.61 -17.35 -2.72
N ASN A 3 -5.57 -17.16 -1.90
CA ASN A 3 -4.17 -17.19 -2.35
C ASN A 3 -3.69 -18.56 -2.86
N ASN A 4 -4.37 -19.65 -2.51
CA ASN A 4 -4.13 -20.99 -3.04
C ASN A 4 -4.98 -21.30 -4.29
N GLY A 5 -5.55 -20.29 -4.93
CA GLY A 5 -6.30 -20.42 -6.19
C GLY A 5 -7.68 -21.04 -6.08
N VAL A 6 -8.18 -21.22 -4.86
CA VAL A 6 -9.51 -21.79 -4.64
C VAL A 6 -10.57 -20.69 -4.77
N LEU A 7 -11.55 -20.92 -5.63
CA LEU A 7 -12.78 -20.14 -5.72
C LEU A 7 -13.88 -20.91 -4.99
N GLN A 8 -14.51 -20.25 -4.01
CA GLN A 8 -15.65 -20.78 -3.26
C GLN A 8 -16.82 -19.82 -3.37
N CYS A 9 -18.01 -20.38 -3.53
CA CYS A 9 -19.27 -19.68 -3.39
C CYS A 9 -20.07 -20.38 -2.30
N PHE A 10 -20.58 -19.60 -1.36
CA PHE A 10 -21.43 -20.05 -0.29
C PHE A 10 -22.74 -19.27 -0.32
N GLU A 11 -23.78 -19.95 0.13
CA GLU A 11 -25.11 -19.40 0.35
C GLU A 11 -25.40 -19.51 1.83
N ARG A 12 -26.04 -18.47 2.39
CA ARG A 12 -26.47 -18.47 3.78
C ARG A 12 -27.99 -18.40 3.84
N THR A 13 -28.59 -19.34 4.55
CA THR A 13 -30.03 -19.33 4.84
C THR A 13 -30.17 -19.32 6.36
N GLU A 14 -30.68 -18.23 6.90
CA GLU A 14 -30.75 -17.96 8.35
C GLU A 14 -29.35 -18.08 9.01
N ASN A 15 -29.08 -19.23 9.64
CA ASN A 15 -27.84 -19.51 10.38
C ASN A 15 -27.00 -20.65 9.78
N GLU A 16 -27.44 -21.26 8.69
CA GLU A 16 -26.69 -22.30 8.01
C GLU A 16 -25.94 -21.73 6.81
N THR A 17 -24.67 -22.09 6.68
CA THR A 17 -23.82 -21.74 5.53
C THR A 17 -23.59 -22.99 4.71
N ARG A 18 -24.06 -22.97 3.47
CA ARG A 18 -23.90 -24.07 2.52
C ARG A 18 -22.93 -23.67 1.42
N VAL A 19 -21.93 -24.50 1.15
CA VAL A 19 -21.04 -24.30 0.01
C VAL A 19 -21.78 -24.70 -1.27
N THR A 20 -22.04 -23.74 -2.16
CA THR A 20 -22.65 -23.99 -3.46
C THR A 20 -21.68 -24.68 -4.40
N PHE A 21 -20.44 -24.19 -4.44
CA PHE A 21 -19.35 -24.86 -5.14
C PHE A 21 -17.98 -24.45 -4.58
N LYS A 22 -16.99 -25.29 -4.84
CA LYS A 22 -15.57 -25.06 -4.53
C LYS A 22 -14.74 -25.60 -5.70
N THR A 23 -13.82 -24.79 -6.23
CA THR A 23 -12.88 -25.24 -7.26
C THR A 23 -11.67 -25.93 -6.63
N SER A 24 -10.94 -26.67 -7.46
CA SER A 24 -9.62 -27.20 -7.10
C SER A 24 -8.64 -26.08 -6.77
N ALA A 25 -7.62 -26.41 -5.97
CA ALA A 25 -6.51 -25.50 -5.72
C ALA A 25 -5.74 -25.18 -7.01
N GLY A 26 -5.14 -24.00 -7.03
CA GLY A 26 -4.41 -23.48 -8.17
C GLY A 26 -3.49 -22.34 -7.76
N LYS A 27 -3.24 -21.44 -8.70
CA LYS A 27 -2.43 -20.25 -8.48
C LYS A 27 -3.27 -19.14 -7.84
N LYS A 28 -2.62 -18.23 -7.12
CA LYS A 28 -3.27 -17.11 -6.42
C LYS A 28 -4.30 -16.42 -7.32
N ILE A 29 -5.49 -16.18 -6.76
CA ILE A 29 -6.49 -15.31 -7.38
C ILE A 29 -6.15 -13.88 -6.96
N ASN A 30 -5.74 -13.05 -7.92
CA ASN A 30 -5.36 -11.66 -7.66
C ASN A 30 -6.58 -10.74 -7.65
N CYS A 31 -7.55 -11.00 -8.51
CA CYS A 31 -8.75 -10.19 -8.64
C CYS A 31 -9.97 -11.06 -8.97
N LEU A 32 -11.13 -10.67 -8.46
CA LEU A 32 -12.42 -11.28 -8.73
C LEU A 32 -13.44 -10.18 -9.03
N ARG A 33 -14.21 -10.38 -10.11
CA ARG A 33 -15.31 -9.48 -10.50
C ARG A 33 -16.50 -10.28 -11.00
N MET A 34 -17.69 -9.76 -10.76
CA MET A 34 -18.91 -10.24 -11.41
C MET A 34 -19.03 -9.60 -12.79
N GLY A 35 -19.65 -10.31 -13.74
CA GLY A 35 -19.92 -9.79 -15.07
C GLY A 35 -21.09 -10.49 -15.74
N GLY A 36 -21.53 -9.96 -16.88
CA GLY A 36 -22.67 -10.43 -17.66
C GLY A 36 -22.72 -9.72 -19.00
N ALA A 37 -23.66 -10.11 -19.87
CA ALA A 37 -23.93 -9.33 -21.07
C ALA A 37 -24.52 -7.96 -20.68
N LEU A 38 -24.35 -6.96 -21.54
CA LEU A 38 -24.97 -5.64 -21.36
C LEU A 38 -26.49 -5.82 -21.11
N ASP A 39 -27.02 -5.01 -20.19
CA ASP A 39 -28.43 -5.01 -19.78
C ASP A 39 -28.97 -6.34 -19.21
N THR A 40 -28.08 -7.27 -18.86
CA THR A 40 -28.44 -8.52 -18.16
C THR A 40 -27.91 -8.54 -16.74
N MET A 41 -28.52 -9.37 -15.89
CA MET A 41 -27.97 -9.60 -14.55
C MET A 41 -26.56 -10.18 -14.65
N GLN A 42 -25.63 -9.57 -13.93
CA GLN A 42 -24.25 -10.02 -13.85
C GLN A 42 -24.16 -11.31 -13.02
N ASP A 43 -24.29 -12.46 -13.67
CA ASP A 43 -24.36 -13.78 -13.04
C ASP A 43 -23.11 -14.65 -13.27
N LYS A 44 -22.09 -14.09 -13.95
CA LYS A 44 -20.80 -14.75 -14.21
C LYS A 44 -19.73 -14.21 -13.28
N ILE A 45 -18.85 -15.09 -12.83
CA ILE A 45 -17.72 -14.77 -11.96
C ILE A 45 -16.46 -14.84 -12.82
N TYR A 46 -15.71 -13.74 -12.92
CA TYR A 46 -14.41 -13.71 -13.56
C TYR A 46 -13.33 -13.62 -12.49
N VAL A 47 -12.27 -14.41 -12.65
CA VAL A 47 -11.10 -14.40 -11.76
C VAL A 47 -9.83 -14.23 -12.58
N ALA A 48 -8.94 -13.38 -12.11
CA ALA A 48 -7.60 -13.19 -12.66
C ALA A 48 -6.60 -14.00 -11.83
N THR A 49 -5.82 -14.83 -12.50
CA THR A 49 -4.79 -15.67 -11.88
C THR A 49 -3.59 -15.79 -12.82
N GLU A 50 -2.41 -15.40 -12.34
CA GLU A 50 -1.22 -15.23 -13.20
C GLU A 50 -1.54 -14.34 -14.41
N ASN A 51 -1.27 -14.81 -15.63
CA ASN A 51 -1.60 -14.17 -16.90
C ASN A 51 -2.94 -14.65 -17.48
N TYR A 52 -3.79 -15.32 -16.70
CA TYR A 52 -5.07 -15.86 -17.16
C TYR A 52 -6.28 -15.13 -16.55
N ILE A 53 -7.31 -14.94 -17.37
CA ILE A 53 -8.67 -14.61 -16.93
C ILE A 53 -9.55 -15.84 -17.14
N LYS A 54 -10.14 -16.35 -16.06
CA LYS A 54 -11.04 -17.51 -16.08
C LYS A 54 -12.45 -17.07 -15.70
N GLY A 55 -13.46 -17.56 -16.42
CA GLY A 55 -14.87 -17.28 -16.16
C GLY A 55 -15.62 -18.51 -15.68
N PHE A 56 -16.37 -18.35 -14.60
CA PHE A 56 -17.18 -19.37 -13.92
C PHE A 56 -18.64 -18.95 -13.86
N SER A 57 -19.54 -19.89 -14.12
CA SER A 57 -20.97 -19.68 -13.90
C SER A 57 -21.30 -19.61 -12.41
N LYS A 58 -22.49 -19.11 -12.05
CA LYS A 58 -23.02 -19.14 -10.67
C LYS A 58 -23.00 -20.53 -10.01
N LYS A 59 -22.99 -21.61 -10.81
CA LYS A 59 -22.91 -23.01 -10.35
C LYS A 59 -21.48 -23.57 -10.30
N GLY A 60 -20.46 -22.76 -10.58
CA GLY A 60 -19.06 -23.16 -10.52
C GLY A 60 -18.51 -23.85 -11.77
N LYS A 61 -19.31 -24.02 -12.83
CA LYS A 61 -18.80 -24.52 -14.12
C LYS A 61 -17.95 -23.45 -14.80
N GLN A 62 -16.68 -23.75 -15.07
CA GLN A 62 -15.82 -22.92 -15.90
C GLN A 62 -16.34 -22.92 -17.35
N PHE A 63 -16.51 -21.74 -17.94
CA PHE A 63 -17.00 -21.57 -19.32
C PHE A 63 -16.08 -20.71 -20.18
N PHE A 64 -15.11 -20.02 -19.56
CA PHE A 64 -14.21 -19.10 -20.23
C PHE A 64 -12.80 -19.23 -19.65
N SER A 65 -11.80 -19.14 -20.52
CA SER A 65 -10.39 -19.04 -20.16
C SER A 65 -9.68 -18.26 -21.25
N PHE A 66 -8.98 -17.20 -20.87
CA PHE A 66 -8.22 -16.33 -21.76
C PHE A 66 -6.83 -16.11 -21.19
N GLU A 67 -5.81 -16.38 -21.99
CA GLU A 67 -4.42 -16.07 -21.66
C GLU A 67 -4.06 -14.69 -22.22
N THR A 68 -3.56 -13.81 -21.37
CA THR A 68 -3.06 -12.51 -21.81
C THR A 68 -1.63 -12.67 -22.33
N ALA A 69 -1.24 -11.82 -23.28
CA ALA A 69 0.16 -11.74 -23.76
C ALA A 69 1.08 -10.97 -22.79
N ILE A 70 0.68 -10.81 -21.53
CA ILE A 70 1.39 -10.02 -20.52
C ILE A 70 2.29 -10.97 -19.72
N ALA A 71 3.57 -10.62 -19.57
CA ALA A 71 4.54 -11.44 -18.85
C ALA A 71 4.35 -11.39 -17.32
N GLU A 72 3.80 -10.29 -16.79
CA GLU A 72 3.56 -10.09 -15.36
C GLU A 72 2.14 -10.55 -14.95
N PRO A 73 1.93 -11.02 -13.70
CA PRO A 73 0.61 -11.40 -13.20
C PRO A 73 -0.39 -10.24 -13.20
N ILE A 74 -1.61 -10.52 -13.65
CA ILE A 74 -2.70 -9.55 -13.72
C ILE A 74 -3.08 -9.09 -12.30
N GLN A 75 -2.94 -7.79 -12.03
CA GLN A 75 -3.43 -7.15 -10.81
C GLN A 75 -4.83 -6.55 -11.00
N SER A 76 -5.15 -6.05 -12.20
CA SER A 76 -6.46 -5.51 -12.62
C SER A 76 -6.82 -5.94 -14.06
N MET A 77 -8.10 -6.10 -14.38
CA MET A 77 -8.59 -6.74 -15.62
C MET A 77 -8.70 -5.82 -16.86
N LEU A 78 -8.19 -4.59 -16.81
CA LEU A 78 -8.26 -3.63 -17.91
C LEU A 78 -6.85 -3.29 -18.43
N ASN A 79 -6.61 -3.53 -19.73
CA ASN A 79 -5.29 -3.37 -20.35
C ASN A 79 -5.11 -1.95 -20.91
N TYR A 80 -4.19 -1.19 -20.31
CA TYR A 80 -3.70 0.10 -20.81
C TYR A 80 -2.19 0.20 -20.52
N LEU A 81 -1.40 0.75 -21.45
CA LEU A 81 0.03 1.00 -21.23
C LEU A 81 0.19 2.37 -20.56
N CYS A 82 0.24 2.38 -19.23
CA CYS A 82 0.58 3.57 -18.44
C CYS A 82 2.08 3.53 -18.09
N GLU A 83 2.76 4.68 -18.11
CA GLU A 83 4.14 4.80 -17.63
C GLU A 83 4.24 4.65 -16.10
N GLU A 84 3.11 4.84 -15.42
CA GLU A 84 2.95 4.73 -13.98
C GLU A 84 2.24 3.44 -13.61
N LYS A 85 2.50 2.97 -12.39
CA LYS A 85 1.79 1.81 -11.86
C LYS A 85 0.31 2.14 -11.66
N ILE A 86 -0.54 1.27 -12.17
CA ILE A 86 -2.00 1.37 -12.08
C ILE A 86 -2.46 0.64 -10.82
N ASN A 87 -3.19 1.34 -9.95
CA ASN A 87 -3.71 0.79 -8.70
C ASN A 87 -5.11 0.20 -8.87
N ASP A 88 -5.98 0.89 -9.60
CA ASP A 88 -7.31 0.41 -9.90
C ASP A 88 -7.78 0.90 -11.27
N VAL A 89 -8.72 0.17 -11.84
CA VAL A 89 -9.35 0.54 -13.10
C VAL A 89 -10.85 0.36 -13.03
N LEU A 90 -11.55 1.39 -13.48
CA LEU A 90 -12.99 1.42 -13.58
C LEU A 90 -13.41 1.77 -15.01
N CYS A 91 -14.59 1.34 -15.44
CA CYS A 91 -15.17 1.78 -16.71
C CYS A 91 -16.48 2.52 -16.44
N LEU A 92 -16.69 3.66 -17.07
CA LEU A 92 -17.98 4.35 -16.96
C LEU A 92 -19.05 3.53 -17.71
N PRO A 93 -20.28 3.43 -17.16
CA PRO A 93 -21.34 2.61 -17.75
C PRO A 93 -21.78 3.19 -19.09
N ILE A 94 -22.11 2.29 -20.03
CA ILE A 94 -22.68 2.63 -21.33
C ILE A 94 -24.19 2.40 -21.21
N ILE A 95 -24.92 3.45 -20.81
CA ILE A 95 -26.38 3.41 -20.62
C ILE A 95 -27.08 4.39 -21.56
N GLU A 96 -28.29 4.05 -21.99
CA GLU A 96 -29.14 4.90 -22.84
C GLU A 96 -29.47 6.22 -22.11
N GLY A 97 -29.16 7.37 -22.71
CA GLY A 97 -29.27 8.70 -22.07
C GLY A 97 -28.00 9.23 -21.38
N SER A 98 -26.95 8.42 -21.26
CA SER A 98 -25.59 8.96 -21.04
C SER A 98 -25.12 9.75 -22.27
N TRP A 99 -23.99 10.48 -22.16
CA TRP A 99 -23.47 11.34 -23.23
C TRP A 99 -23.45 10.58 -24.57
N PHE A 100 -24.40 10.87 -25.47
CA PHE A 100 -24.67 10.09 -26.68
C PHE A 100 -23.40 9.95 -27.54
N GLY A 101 -23.10 8.72 -27.98
CA GLY A 101 -21.96 8.43 -28.86
C GLY A 101 -20.64 8.11 -28.13
N ARG A 102 -20.64 7.98 -26.80
CA ARG A 102 -19.44 7.59 -26.05
C ARG A 102 -19.14 6.09 -26.21
N GLY A 103 -17.91 5.76 -26.61
CA GLY A 103 -17.38 4.40 -26.52
C GLY A 103 -17.05 3.99 -25.09
N ILE A 104 -16.52 2.77 -24.92
CA ILE A 104 -15.94 2.30 -23.64
C ILE A 104 -14.94 3.36 -23.15
N THR A 105 -15.15 3.87 -21.94
CA THR A 105 -14.21 4.85 -21.36
C THR A 105 -13.67 4.36 -20.03
N PRO A 106 -12.42 3.87 -20.04
CA PRO A 106 -11.74 3.48 -18.82
C PRO A 106 -11.31 4.70 -18.01
N VAL A 107 -11.21 4.51 -16.71
CA VAL A 107 -10.75 5.45 -15.70
C VAL A 107 -9.64 4.74 -14.93
N LEU A 108 -8.42 5.27 -14.98
CA LEU A 108 -7.25 4.67 -14.36
C LEU A 108 -6.85 5.45 -13.11
N ALA A 109 -6.67 4.77 -11.98
CA ALA A 109 -6.03 5.33 -10.79
C ALA A 109 -4.53 4.98 -10.82
N CYS A 110 -3.65 5.99 -10.77
CA CYS A 110 -2.21 5.81 -10.95
C CYS A 110 -1.38 6.27 -9.75
N ASP A 111 -0.23 5.64 -9.51
CA ASP A 111 0.70 5.93 -8.41
C ASP A 111 1.30 7.35 -8.43
N ASP A 112 1.21 8.07 -9.56
CA ASP A 112 1.61 9.47 -9.71
C ASP A 112 0.58 10.48 -9.16
N LYS A 113 -0.43 10.03 -8.39
CA LYS A 113 -1.47 10.90 -7.83
C LYS A 113 -2.35 11.52 -8.91
N THR A 114 -2.63 10.74 -9.95
CA THR A 114 -3.56 11.12 -11.00
C THR A 114 -4.67 10.08 -11.20
N ILE A 115 -5.81 10.57 -11.67
CA ILE A 115 -6.86 9.75 -12.27
C ILE A 115 -6.86 10.08 -13.77
N LYS A 116 -6.59 9.08 -14.62
CA LYS A 116 -6.44 9.26 -16.07
C LYS A 116 -7.68 8.77 -16.82
N LEU A 117 -8.25 9.64 -17.65
CA LEU A 117 -9.27 9.35 -18.65
C LEU A 117 -8.76 9.88 -20.02
N ASN A 118 -9.59 10.61 -20.77
CA ASN A 118 -9.16 11.43 -21.91
C ASN A 118 -8.35 12.66 -21.47
N TYR A 119 -8.34 12.97 -20.17
CA TYR A 119 -7.58 14.03 -19.52
C TYR A 119 -7.11 13.51 -18.16
N GLU A 120 -6.18 14.24 -17.54
CA GLU A 120 -5.64 13.89 -16.23
C GLU A 120 -6.30 14.73 -15.14
N VAL A 121 -6.73 14.07 -14.06
CA VAL A 121 -7.24 14.71 -12.85
C VAL A 121 -6.22 14.51 -11.74
N TYR A 122 -5.69 15.61 -11.21
CA TYR A 122 -4.77 15.60 -10.10
C TYR A 122 -5.51 15.37 -8.77
N VAL A 123 -5.02 14.43 -7.99
CA VAL A 123 -5.53 14.14 -6.65
C VAL A 123 -4.45 14.41 -5.60
N GLY A 124 -4.86 14.63 -4.35
CA GLY A 124 -3.95 15.03 -3.28
C GLY A 124 -3.07 13.89 -2.75
N ASP A 125 -3.39 12.64 -3.06
CA ASP A 125 -2.57 11.47 -2.73
C ASP A 125 -2.85 10.32 -3.71
N GLN A 126 -2.10 9.21 -3.57
CA GLN A 126 -2.24 8.05 -4.46
C GLN A 126 -3.66 7.46 -4.39
N PRO A 127 -4.40 7.41 -5.51
CA PRO A 127 -5.71 6.76 -5.56
C PRO A 127 -5.51 5.23 -5.59
N ASN A 128 -5.98 4.53 -4.57
CA ASN A 128 -5.85 3.07 -4.45
C ASN A 128 -7.06 2.30 -4.99
N VAL A 129 -8.26 2.89 -4.90
CA VAL A 129 -9.51 2.26 -5.32
C VAL A 129 -10.45 3.29 -5.92
N LEU A 130 -11.17 2.89 -6.97
CA LEU A 130 -12.18 3.67 -7.64
C LEU A 130 -13.54 2.98 -7.50
N HIS A 131 -14.58 3.76 -7.23
CA HIS A 131 -15.96 3.28 -7.23
C HIS A 131 -16.88 4.38 -7.77
N LEU A 132 -17.86 4.02 -8.58
CA LEU A 132 -18.86 4.97 -9.05
C LEU A 132 -19.84 5.30 -7.94
N PHE A 133 -19.98 6.58 -7.63
CA PHE A 133 -21.13 7.07 -6.89
C PHE A 133 -22.29 7.26 -7.86
N MET A 134 -23.46 6.67 -7.59
CA MET A 134 -24.68 6.84 -8.40
C MET A 134 -24.52 6.63 -9.93
N ASN A 135 -23.60 5.74 -10.35
CA ASN A 135 -23.26 5.41 -11.75
C ASN A 135 -22.62 6.53 -12.60
N ASP A 136 -22.57 7.76 -12.12
CA ASP A 136 -21.94 8.90 -12.83
C ASP A 136 -20.70 9.46 -12.13
N GLY A 137 -20.45 9.03 -10.88
CA GLY A 137 -19.32 9.46 -10.07
C GLY A 137 -19.62 10.66 -9.14
N GLY A 138 -20.80 11.29 -9.25
CA GLY A 138 -21.15 12.52 -8.54
C GLY A 138 -20.28 13.74 -8.92
N TYR A 139 -20.44 14.83 -8.17
CA TYR A 139 -19.66 16.07 -8.31
C TYR A 139 -18.45 16.11 -7.36
N ILE A 140 -17.44 16.90 -7.74
CA ILE A 140 -16.14 16.95 -7.05
C ILE A 140 -16.30 17.47 -5.62
N LYS A 141 -16.18 16.55 -4.64
CA LYS A 141 -16.02 16.88 -3.22
C LYS A 141 -14.97 16.00 -2.57
N ARG A 142 -14.11 16.62 -1.76
CA ARG A 142 -13.03 15.94 -1.06
C ARG A 142 -13.40 15.73 0.41
N VAL A 143 -13.54 14.47 0.81
CA VAL A 143 -13.64 14.09 2.23
C VAL A 143 -12.23 13.80 2.74
N LYS A 144 -11.64 14.70 3.52
CA LYS A 144 -10.33 14.47 4.16
C LYS A 144 -10.53 13.86 5.55
N ARG A 145 -10.12 12.61 5.77
CA ARG A 145 -10.07 12.00 7.10
C ARG A 145 -9.08 10.84 7.18
N ASN A 146 -8.14 10.90 8.12
CA ASN A 146 -7.11 9.91 8.47
C ASN A 146 -6.21 9.42 7.30
N PHE A 147 -4.91 9.26 7.54
CA PHE A 147 -3.91 8.90 6.52
C PHE A 147 -3.85 7.42 6.17
N ILE A 148 -4.91 6.68 6.48
CA ILE A 148 -4.92 5.23 6.32
C ILE A 148 -5.46 4.92 4.93
N ALA A 149 -4.73 4.07 4.20
CA ALA A 149 -5.09 3.63 2.87
C ALA A 149 -6.51 3.03 2.86
N ILE A 150 -7.31 3.51 1.91
CA ILE A 150 -8.64 2.97 1.62
C ILE A 150 -8.44 1.77 0.69
N SER A 151 -8.95 0.61 1.10
CA SER A 151 -8.84 -0.63 0.32
C SER A 151 -10.10 -0.94 -0.48
N THR A 152 -11.26 -0.44 -0.06
CA THR A 152 -12.54 -0.74 -0.72
C THR A 152 -13.58 0.34 -0.45
N ILE A 153 -14.42 0.60 -1.44
CA ILE A 153 -15.54 1.55 -1.35
C ILE A 153 -16.79 0.85 -1.92
N HIS A 154 -17.94 1.08 -1.32
CA HIS A 154 -19.23 0.66 -1.85
C HIS A 154 -20.30 1.72 -1.57
N CYS A 155 -21.23 1.89 -2.51
CA CYS A 155 -22.35 2.81 -2.37
C CYS A 155 -23.64 2.01 -2.15
N TYR A 156 -24.36 2.27 -1.05
CA TYR A 156 -25.58 1.53 -0.72
C TYR A 156 -26.46 2.33 0.25
N ALA A 157 -27.78 2.28 0.06
CA ALA A 157 -28.75 2.92 0.95
C ALA A 157 -28.89 2.13 2.27
N MET A 158 -27.86 2.16 3.11
CA MET A 158 -27.82 1.43 4.39
C MET A 158 -28.69 2.10 5.46
N THR A 159 -28.82 3.42 5.38
CA THR A 159 -29.47 4.24 6.41
C THR A 159 -30.87 4.69 6.05
N GLY A 160 -31.34 4.34 4.84
CA GLY A 160 -32.68 4.69 4.35
C GLY A 160 -32.87 6.16 3.99
N ASN A 161 -31.78 6.91 3.79
CA ASN A 161 -31.82 8.25 3.22
C ASN A 161 -32.14 8.19 1.72
N ASP A 162 -32.55 9.32 1.13
CA ASP A 162 -32.86 9.41 -0.30
C ASP A 162 -31.64 9.11 -1.19
N ASN A 163 -30.44 9.48 -0.73
CA ASN A 163 -29.18 9.16 -1.39
C ASN A 163 -28.49 7.95 -0.77
N ASN A 164 -27.76 7.22 -1.61
CA ASN A 164 -26.91 6.10 -1.17
C ASN A 164 -25.83 6.60 -0.19
N ASP A 165 -25.57 5.80 0.85
CA ASP A 165 -24.45 6.02 1.76
C ASP A 165 -23.14 5.56 1.13
N LEU A 166 -22.03 6.16 1.56
CA LEU A 166 -20.68 5.69 1.24
C LEU A 166 -20.19 4.79 2.38
N ILE A 167 -19.85 3.56 2.04
CA ILE A 167 -19.26 2.58 2.95
C ILE A 167 -17.80 2.38 2.54
N ILE A 168 -16.89 2.70 3.44
CA ILE A 168 -15.44 2.72 3.20
C ILE A 168 -14.79 1.67 4.09
N GLY A 169 -13.96 0.81 3.50
CA GLY A 169 -13.09 -0.12 4.22
C GLY A 169 -11.63 0.30 4.09
N LYS A 170 -10.90 0.20 5.19
CA LYS A 170 -9.50 0.62 5.30
C LYS A 170 -8.58 -0.55 5.64
N GLU A 171 -7.30 -0.39 5.32
CA GLU A 171 -6.26 -1.38 5.58
C GLU A 171 -5.94 -1.60 7.07
N ASP A 172 -6.38 -0.71 7.95
CA ASP A 172 -6.25 -0.88 9.41
C ASP A 172 -7.41 -1.67 10.04
N GLY A 173 -8.40 -2.09 9.25
CA GLY A 173 -9.59 -2.78 9.73
C GLY A 173 -10.73 -1.87 10.17
N CYS A 174 -10.65 -0.57 9.86
CA CYS A 174 -11.73 0.37 10.12
C CYS A 174 -12.74 0.40 8.95
N ILE A 175 -14.02 0.22 9.27
CA ILE A 175 -15.15 0.39 8.36
C ILE A 175 -15.84 1.70 8.71
N GLU A 176 -15.94 2.63 7.78
CA GLU A 176 -16.60 3.92 7.98
C GLU A 176 -17.84 4.05 7.11
N ILE A 177 -18.91 4.61 7.68
CA ILE A 177 -20.18 4.88 6.98
C ILE A 177 -20.39 6.39 6.95
N TYR A 178 -20.61 6.92 5.75
CA TYR A 178 -20.93 8.32 5.51
C TYR A 178 -22.29 8.43 4.84
N THR A 179 -23.15 9.29 5.38
CA THR A 179 -24.43 9.67 4.76
C THR A 179 -24.21 10.82 3.80
N VAL A 180 -24.81 10.75 2.62
CA VAL A 180 -24.72 11.81 1.61
C VAL A 180 -26.03 12.60 1.61
N ASP A 181 -25.95 13.93 1.73
CA ASP A 181 -27.13 14.81 1.60
C ASP A 181 -27.45 15.16 0.14
N ASP A 182 -28.54 15.87 -0.12
CA ASP A 182 -28.99 16.22 -1.49
C ASP A 182 -28.00 17.10 -2.25
N ASN A 183 -27.13 17.80 -1.51
CA ASN A 183 -26.05 18.57 -2.11
C ASN A 183 -24.80 17.70 -2.34
N GLU A 184 -24.89 16.38 -2.21
CA GLU A 184 -23.78 15.43 -2.27
C GLU A 184 -22.68 15.64 -1.21
N ASN A 185 -22.99 16.27 -0.07
CA ASN A 185 -22.02 16.34 1.03
C ASN A 185 -22.07 15.06 1.84
N ALA A 186 -20.95 14.32 1.82
CA ALA A 186 -20.74 13.17 2.68
C ALA A 186 -20.44 13.61 4.12
N LYS A 187 -21.29 13.19 5.07
CA LYS A 187 -21.14 13.40 6.52
C LYS A 187 -20.90 12.06 7.19
N PHE A 188 -19.88 12.00 8.04
CA PHE A 188 -19.58 10.80 8.79
C PHE A 188 -20.73 10.45 9.74
N LYS A 189 -21.13 9.17 9.74
CA LYS A 189 -22.16 8.65 10.63
C LYS A 189 -21.59 7.78 11.73
N LYS A 190 -20.81 6.75 11.37
CA LYS A 190 -20.30 5.75 12.33
C LYS A 190 -19.12 4.98 11.76
N ASN A 191 -18.30 4.39 12.64
CA ASN A 191 -17.29 3.41 12.28
C ASN A 191 -17.40 2.10 13.07
N PHE A 192 -16.70 1.07 12.58
CA PHE A 192 -16.51 -0.23 13.22
C PHE A 192 -15.06 -0.67 13.03
N GLN A 193 -14.46 -1.29 14.05
CA GLN A 193 -13.10 -1.80 14.02
C GLN A 193 -13.12 -3.33 14.10
N CYS A 194 -12.49 -4.02 13.15
CA CYS A 194 -12.37 -5.49 13.17
C CYS A 194 -10.97 -6.00 13.52
N GLY A 195 -9.94 -5.15 13.54
CA GLY A 195 -8.57 -5.51 13.96
C GLY A 195 -7.73 -6.24 12.92
N GLU A 196 -8.26 -6.48 11.73
CA GLU A 196 -7.56 -7.06 10.56
C GLU A 196 -7.81 -6.16 9.34
N GLY A 197 -6.85 -6.03 8.43
CA GLY A 197 -7.03 -5.19 7.24
C GLY A 197 -8.22 -5.62 6.40
N ILE A 198 -9.06 -4.67 5.97
CA ILE A 198 -10.22 -4.98 5.11
C ILE A 198 -9.73 -5.16 3.69
N LEU A 199 -10.05 -6.29 3.06
CA LEU A 199 -9.70 -6.57 1.67
C LEU A 199 -10.81 -6.16 0.70
N SER A 200 -12.06 -6.43 1.06
CA SER A 200 -13.21 -6.08 0.24
C SER A 200 -14.47 -5.99 1.10
N LEU A 201 -15.40 -5.12 0.70
CA LEU A 201 -16.73 -5.07 1.30
C LEU A 201 -17.81 -4.96 0.23
N GLN A 202 -19.00 -5.46 0.54
CA GLN A 202 -20.18 -5.28 -0.28
C GLN A 202 -21.42 -5.20 0.61
N CYS A 203 -22.39 -4.39 0.21
CA CYS A 203 -23.65 -4.26 0.94
C CYS A 203 -24.78 -5.00 0.24
N GLY A 204 -25.70 -5.55 1.02
CA GLY A 204 -26.86 -6.26 0.50
C GLY A 204 -27.57 -7.03 1.60
N ARG A 205 -28.36 -8.03 1.21
CA ARG A 205 -29.12 -8.89 2.13
C ARG A 205 -28.68 -10.33 1.90
N VAL A 206 -27.87 -10.88 2.81
CA VAL A 206 -27.27 -12.21 2.63
C VAL A 206 -27.85 -13.21 3.62
N SER A 207 -27.88 -12.88 4.91
CA SER A 207 -28.32 -13.82 5.94
C SER A 207 -29.80 -13.68 6.32
N SER A 208 -30.34 -12.47 6.15
CA SER A 208 -31.67 -12.08 6.61
C SER A 208 -32.32 -11.08 5.65
N SER A 209 -33.54 -10.65 5.96
CA SER A 209 -34.21 -9.56 5.22
C SER A 209 -33.67 -8.16 5.54
N PHE A 210 -32.73 -8.05 6.49
CA PHE A 210 -32.11 -6.79 6.88
C PHE A 210 -30.87 -6.50 6.06
N ASP A 211 -30.60 -5.22 5.86
CA ASP A 211 -29.42 -4.77 5.14
C ASP A 211 -28.15 -5.05 5.96
N GLU A 212 -27.14 -5.57 5.27
CA GLU A 212 -25.90 -6.10 5.81
C GLU A 212 -24.70 -5.55 5.05
N ILE A 213 -23.62 -5.23 5.77
CA ILE A 213 -22.30 -4.99 5.19
C ILE A 213 -21.51 -6.28 5.33
N VAL A 214 -21.29 -6.98 4.21
CA VAL A 214 -20.44 -8.18 4.16
C VAL A 214 -19.01 -7.75 3.94
N VAL A 215 -18.12 -8.20 4.82
CA VAL A 215 -16.72 -7.80 4.87
C VAL A 215 -15.85 -9.03 4.75
N CYS A 216 -14.83 -8.95 3.91
CA CYS A 216 -13.74 -9.92 3.85
C CYS A 216 -12.45 -9.25 4.32
N THR A 217 -11.80 -9.82 5.32
CA THR A 217 -10.50 -9.35 5.82
C THR A 217 -9.36 -10.00 5.05
N HIS A 218 -8.16 -9.44 5.20
CA HIS A 218 -6.93 -9.99 4.64
C HIS A 218 -6.64 -11.42 5.15
N ALA A 219 -7.06 -11.75 6.39
CA ALA A 219 -6.95 -13.10 6.94
C ALA A 219 -7.90 -14.12 6.29
N GLY A 220 -8.84 -13.66 5.45
CA GLY A 220 -9.88 -14.48 4.84
C GLY A 220 -11.11 -14.67 5.74
N SER A 221 -11.21 -13.95 6.86
CA SER A 221 -12.40 -13.92 7.69
C SER A 221 -13.52 -13.21 6.92
N ILE A 222 -14.68 -13.87 6.81
CA ILE A 222 -15.88 -13.29 6.19
C ILE A 222 -16.94 -13.13 7.27
N PHE A 223 -17.35 -11.90 7.52
CA PHE A 223 -18.40 -11.57 8.49
C PHE A 223 -19.35 -10.52 7.92
N ALA A 224 -20.49 -10.33 8.58
CA ALA A 224 -21.49 -9.35 8.19
C ALA A 224 -21.87 -8.45 9.38
N LEU A 225 -22.00 -7.14 9.13
CA LEU A 225 -22.60 -6.19 10.05
C LEU A 225 -24.05 -5.96 9.62
N THR A 226 -25.01 -6.39 10.45
CA THR A 226 -26.45 -6.31 10.12
C THR A 226 -27.12 -5.10 10.76
N THR A 227 -28.12 -4.55 10.07
CA THR A 227 -29.06 -3.54 10.59
C THR A 227 -30.19 -4.14 11.41
N ALA A 228 -30.30 -5.48 11.48
CA ALA A 228 -31.29 -6.14 12.30
C ALA A 228 -31.20 -5.63 13.75
N PRO A 229 -32.34 -5.26 14.37
CA PRO A 229 -32.33 -4.80 15.75
C PRO A 229 -31.77 -5.91 16.63
N ALA A 230 -30.75 -5.59 17.43
CA ALA A 230 -30.23 -6.51 18.42
C ALA A 230 -31.39 -6.85 19.37
N LEU A 231 -32.02 -8.02 19.20
CA LEU A 231 -32.93 -8.60 20.18
C LEU A 231 -32.20 -8.50 21.53
N LYS A 232 -32.88 -7.94 22.55
CA LYS A 232 -32.36 -7.77 23.91
C LYS A 232 -31.43 -8.93 24.22
N LYS A 233 -30.15 -8.62 24.45
CA LYS A 233 -29.08 -9.58 24.74
C LYS A 233 -29.59 -10.64 25.73
N VAL A 234 -30.11 -11.75 25.23
CA VAL A 234 -29.66 -13.04 25.75
C VAL A 234 -28.19 -12.99 25.41
N SER A 235 -27.36 -12.90 26.43
CA SER A 235 -25.91 -13.00 26.29
C SER A 235 -25.65 -14.10 25.25
N VAL A 236 -25.07 -13.72 24.11
CA VAL A 236 -24.84 -14.65 22.98
C VAL A 236 -24.07 -15.91 23.46
N ILE A 237 -23.37 -15.75 24.58
CA ILE A 237 -22.65 -16.72 25.41
C ILE A 237 -23.56 -17.84 26.01
N GLU A 238 -24.86 -17.64 26.19
CA GLU A 238 -25.76 -18.57 26.89
C GLU A 238 -26.65 -19.43 25.99
N SER A 239 -26.54 -19.33 24.66
CA SER A 239 -27.30 -20.25 23.80
C SER A 239 -26.74 -21.68 23.91
N PRO A 240 -27.58 -22.71 24.16
CA PRO A 240 -27.11 -24.11 24.27
C PRO A 240 -26.32 -24.59 23.04
N ARG A 241 -26.66 -24.07 21.85
CA ARG A 241 -25.94 -24.34 20.60
C ARG A 241 -24.52 -23.78 20.60
N MET A 242 -24.30 -22.58 21.15
CA MET A 242 -22.95 -22.00 21.24
C MET A 242 -22.10 -22.76 22.24
N GLN A 243 -22.66 -23.18 23.38
CA GLN A 243 -21.93 -24.01 24.35
C GLN A 243 -21.50 -25.35 23.75
N LEU A 244 -22.39 -26.02 23.00
CA LEU A 244 -22.02 -27.23 22.25
C LEU A 244 -20.90 -26.97 21.24
N LYS A 245 -20.98 -25.88 20.47
CA LYS A 245 -19.95 -25.53 19.49
C LYS A 245 -18.61 -25.20 20.15
N VAL A 246 -18.62 -24.48 21.27
CA VAL A 246 -17.41 -24.20 22.07
C VAL A 246 -16.80 -25.49 22.60
N GLN A 247 -17.63 -26.43 23.09
CA GLN A 247 -17.13 -27.71 23.56
C GLN A 247 -16.55 -28.56 22.42
N GLN A 248 -17.19 -28.58 21.24
CA GLN A 248 -16.65 -29.24 20.05
C GLN A 248 -15.30 -28.64 19.64
N LEU A 249 -15.18 -27.31 19.59
CA LEU A 249 -13.93 -26.63 19.28
C LEU A 249 -12.83 -26.91 20.30
N LYS A 250 -13.18 -27.06 21.59
CA LYS A 250 -12.22 -27.45 22.63
C LYS A 250 -11.69 -28.87 22.42
N ASN A 251 -12.57 -29.80 22.09
CA ASN A 251 -12.16 -31.18 21.79
C ASN A 251 -11.30 -31.24 20.54
N GLU A 252 -11.71 -30.56 19.46
CA GLU A 252 -10.93 -30.48 18.22
C GLU A 252 -9.56 -29.84 18.45
N LEU A 253 -9.49 -28.80 19.29
CA LEU A 253 -8.24 -28.16 19.68
C LEU A 253 -7.29 -29.14 20.40
N GLU A 254 -7.83 -29.96 21.31
CA GLU A 254 -7.02 -30.91 22.06
C GLU A 254 -6.51 -32.05 21.16
N ASP A 255 -7.38 -32.59 20.30
CA ASP A 255 -7.01 -33.58 19.28
C ASP A 255 -5.95 -33.02 18.32
N LEU A 256 -6.07 -31.75 17.90
CA LEU A 256 -5.08 -31.12 17.03
C LEU A 256 -3.73 -30.94 17.74
N LYS A 257 -3.73 -30.53 19.01
CA LYS A 257 -2.51 -30.37 19.80
C LYS A 257 -1.77 -31.68 19.94
N GLU A 258 -2.47 -32.76 20.29
CA GLU A 258 -1.86 -34.08 20.44
C GLU A 258 -1.23 -34.55 19.12
N ARG A 259 -1.93 -34.39 17.99
CA ARG A 259 -1.38 -34.71 16.66
C ARG A 259 -0.16 -33.87 16.33
N VAL A 260 -0.17 -32.57 16.62
CA VAL A 260 0.96 -31.68 16.38
C VAL A 260 2.17 -32.08 17.24
N ASP A 261 1.95 -32.45 18.50
CA ASP A 261 3.03 -32.87 19.40
C ASP A 261 3.65 -34.20 18.97
N ASP A 262 2.85 -35.14 18.49
CA ASP A 262 3.35 -36.42 17.98
C ASP A 262 4.11 -36.27 16.67
N GLU A 263 3.61 -35.47 15.72
CA GLU A 263 4.35 -35.16 14.49
C GLU A 263 5.65 -34.37 14.79
N ARG A 264 5.64 -33.49 15.79
CA ARG A 264 6.85 -32.78 16.25
C ARG A 264 7.91 -33.75 16.79
N LYS A 265 7.51 -34.73 17.61
CA LYS A 265 8.41 -35.77 18.12
C LYS A 265 8.99 -36.60 16.96
N LYS A 266 8.15 -37.00 15.99
CA LYS A 266 8.59 -37.73 14.79
C LYS A 266 9.61 -36.94 14.00
N PHE A 267 9.33 -35.66 13.72
CA PHE A 267 10.24 -34.76 13.02
C PHE A 267 11.61 -34.67 13.72
N LEU A 268 11.63 -34.48 15.04
CA LEU A 268 12.88 -34.40 15.81
C LEU A 268 13.67 -35.72 15.80
N LEU A 269 12.99 -36.87 15.80
CA LEU A 269 13.63 -38.17 15.68
C LEU A 269 14.23 -38.38 14.29
N GLU A 270 13.53 -38.00 13.22
CA GLU A 270 14.04 -38.11 11.85
C GLU A 270 15.26 -37.21 11.61
N VAL A 271 15.22 -35.97 12.09
CA VAL A 271 16.36 -35.04 12.01
C VAL A 271 17.58 -35.59 12.74
N LYS A 272 17.39 -36.20 13.93
CA LYS A 272 18.48 -36.85 14.68
C LYS A 272 19.01 -38.10 13.97
N ALA A 273 18.14 -38.90 13.36
CA ALA A 273 18.52 -40.16 12.72
C ALA A 273 19.29 -39.96 11.40
N ARG A 274 18.95 -38.93 10.63
CA ARG A 274 19.53 -38.66 9.31
C ARG A 274 20.74 -37.71 9.33
N GLY A 275 21.02 -37.06 10.46
CA GLY A 275 22.22 -36.22 10.63
C GLY A 275 22.32 -35.09 9.59
N SER A 276 23.54 -34.80 9.12
CA SER A 276 23.85 -33.70 8.19
C SER A 276 23.31 -33.86 6.76
N ASP A 277 22.90 -35.06 6.35
CA ASP A 277 22.33 -35.35 5.03
C ASP A 277 20.80 -35.12 4.98
N SER A 278 20.20 -34.66 6.08
CA SER A 278 18.78 -34.36 6.16
C SER A 278 18.46 -32.94 5.67
N VAL A 279 17.60 -32.84 4.68
CA VAL A 279 17.07 -31.55 4.20
C VAL A 279 15.74 -31.29 4.90
N SER A 280 15.73 -30.32 5.82
CA SER A 280 14.50 -29.84 6.45
C SER A 280 13.82 -28.81 5.57
N VAL A 281 12.53 -29.03 5.27
CA VAL A 281 11.73 -28.05 4.55
C VAL A 281 11.28 -26.95 5.52
N VAL A 282 11.58 -25.71 5.17
CA VAL A 282 11.24 -24.52 5.96
C VAL A 282 9.81 -24.10 5.61
N PRO A 283 8.90 -23.90 6.59
CA PRO A 283 7.57 -23.39 6.31
C PRO A 283 7.66 -21.97 5.77
N THR A 284 6.97 -21.71 4.66
CA THR A 284 6.87 -20.39 4.06
C THR A 284 5.63 -19.67 4.56
N PHE A 285 5.77 -18.38 4.83
CA PHE A 285 4.66 -17.47 5.12
C PHE A 285 4.84 -16.22 4.25
N SER A 286 3.80 -15.39 4.18
CA SER A 286 3.86 -14.11 3.49
C SER A 286 3.72 -12.97 4.50
N VAL A 287 4.61 -11.99 4.39
CA VAL A 287 4.49 -10.70 5.05
C VAL A 287 3.91 -9.72 4.03
N GLN A 288 2.79 -9.08 4.35
CA GLN A 288 2.33 -7.90 3.64
C GLN A 288 2.91 -6.67 4.33
N ASP A 289 3.68 -5.89 3.61
CA ASP A 289 4.41 -4.76 4.16
C ASP A 289 4.26 -3.49 3.33
N HIS A 290 4.22 -2.36 4.04
CA HIS A 290 4.19 -1.03 3.45
C HIS A 290 5.20 -0.15 4.16
N PHE A 291 6.02 0.56 3.40
CA PHE A 291 6.99 1.53 3.92
C PHE A 291 6.75 2.87 3.25
N VAL A 292 5.97 3.72 3.90
CA VAL A 292 5.43 4.96 3.31
C VAL A 292 5.82 6.17 4.15
N LEU A 293 6.11 7.28 3.50
CA LEU A 293 6.39 8.56 4.17
C LEU A 293 5.07 9.18 4.67
N ASP A 294 4.94 9.35 5.98
CA ASP A 294 3.94 10.22 6.58
C ASP A 294 4.38 11.67 6.44
N LYS A 295 3.84 12.32 5.41
CA LYS A 295 4.15 13.72 5.03
C LYS A 295 3.82 14.71 6.14
N GLN A 296 2.87 14.39 7.03
CA GLN A 296 2.47 15.28 8.11
C GLN A 296 3.47 15.28 9.25
N ASN A 297 3.87 14.07 9.68
CA ASN A 297 4.74 13.89 10.84
C ASN A 297 6.23 13.86 10.46
N GLY A 298 6.56 13.84 9.16
CA GLY A 298 7.94 13.81 8.67
C GLY A 298 8.66 12.52 9.04
N CYS A 299 7.95 11.41 9.12
CA CYS A 299 8.49 10.10 9.47
C CYS A 299 7.99 9.02 8.51
N TYR A 300 8.71 7.92 8.39
CA TYR A 300 8.26 6.76 7.67
C TYR A 300 7.43 5.87 8.58
N VAL A 301 6.34 5.33 8.05
CA VAL A 301 5.53 4.30 8.70
C VAL A 301 5.82 2.98 8.01
N LEU A 302 6.44 2.06 8.75
CA LEU A 302 6.60 0.66 8.36
C LEU A 302 5.43 -0.14 8.93
N SER A 303 4.50 -0.55 8.07
CA SER A 303 3.39 -1.45 8.43
C SER A 303 3.73 -2.87 8.02
N LEU A 304 3.54 -3.82 8.93
CA LEU A 304 3.75 -5.26 8.70
C LEU A 304 2.46 -6.00 9.08
N GLU A 305 1.96 -6.86 8.20
CA GLU A 305 0.77 -7.68 8.41
C GLU A 305 0.99 -9.14 7.98
N LEU A 306 0.62 -10.08 8.84
CA LEU A 306 0.79 -11.52 8.64
C LEU A 306 -0.52 -12.25 8.97
N LEU A 307 -0.73 -13.40 8.33
CA LEU A 307 -1.81 -14.34 8.69
C LEU A 307 -1.58 -15.05 10.04
N ILE A 308 -0.34 -15.02 10.53
CA ILE A 308 0.09 -15.69 11.75
C ILE A 308 0.55 -14.60 12.73
N PRO A 309 0.20 -14.68 14.02
CA PRO A 309 0.66 -13.71 15.00
C PRO A 309 2.18 -13.54 14.98
N VAL A 310 2.63 -12.29 15.03
CA VAL A 310 4.04 -11.93 15.09
C VAL A 310 4.57 -12.30 16.48
N ASP A 311 5.77 -12.90 16.53
CA ASP A 311 6.49 -13.17 17.77
C ASP A 311 7.38 -11.98 18.11
N TYR A 312 8.29 -11.66 17.20
CA TYR A 312 9.13 -10.48 17.28
C TYR A 312 9.59 -10.02 15.90
N VAL A 313 9.99 -8.74 15.83
CA VAL A 313 10.59 -8.13 14.64
C VAL A 313 11.94 -7.55 15.03
N LEU A 314 12.99 -7.88 14.29
CA LEU A 314 14.29 -7.21 14.42
C LEU A 314 14.45 -6.21 13.29
N LEU A 315 14.70 -4.95 13.62
CA LEU A 315 15.13 -3.94 12.67
C LEU A 315 16.64 -3.81 12.73
N GLN A 316 17.29 -3.90 11.58
CA GLN A 316 18.71 -3.62 11.40
C GLN A 316 18.87 -2.55 10.33
N SER A 317 19.57 -1.47 10.67
CA SER A 317 19.78 -0.36 9.76
C SER A 317 21.27 -0.03 9.64
N ASP A 318 21.73 0.20 8.41
CA ASP A 318 23.06 0.77 8.13
C ASP A 318 23.07 2.30 8.18
N VAL A 319 21.88 2.92 8.19
CA VAL A 319 21.65 4.35 8.37
C VAL A 319 21.05 4.62 9.74
N TYR A 320 21.48 5.70 10.38
CA TYR A 320 20.89 6.10 11.66
C TYR A 320 19.45 6.59 11.44
N VAL A 321 18.50 5.92 12.08
CA VAL A 321 17.08 6.22 12.06
C VAL A 321 16.61 6.26 13.51
N GLU A 322 15.76 7.23 13.83
CA GLU A 322 15.17 7.35 15.16
C GLU A 322 13.80 6.67 15.18
N LEU A 323 13.53 5.91 16.24
CA LEU A 323 12.24 5.29 16.44
C LEU A 323 11.29 6.29 17.09
N ASP A 324 10.18 6.55 16.41
CA ASP A 324 9.15 7.47 16.88
C ASP A 324 8.01 6.66 17.53
N ASP A 325 7.40 7.20 18.59
CA ASP A 325 6.15 6.67 19.15
C ASP A 325 6.21 5.19 19.63
N VAL A 326 7.32 4.78 20.24
CA VAL A 326 7.44 3.43 20.82
C VAL A 326 7.00 3.44 22.28
N ASP A 327 5.91 2.74 22.59
CA ASP A 327 5.56 2.39 23.96
C ASP A 327 6.76 1.73 24.65
N LYS A 328 7.26 2.32 25.74
CA LYS A 328 8.52 1.95 26.41
C LYS A 328 8.62 0.49 26.90
N GLY A 329 7.59 -0.34 26.69
CA GLY A 329 7.57 -1.78 26.98
C GLY A 329 7.44 -2.71 25.77
N SER A 330 7.27 -2.20 24.54
CA SER A 330 7.04 -3.03 23.33
C SER A 330 8.32 -3.31 22.54
N ALA A 331 9.36 -2.48 22.69
CA ALA A 331 10.63 -2.65 21.98
C ALA A 331 11.85 -2.43 22.87
N VAL A 332 12.91 -3.19 22.57
CA VAL A 332 14.25 -3.03 23.13
C VAL A 332 15.17 -2.54 22.01
N VAL A 333 15.75 -1.36 22.18
CA VAL A 333 16.65 -0.73 21.21
C VAL A 333 18.10 -0.87 21.68
N SER A 334 19.00 -1.21 20.77
CA SER A 334 20.43 -1.31 21.03
C SER A 334 21.24 -0.75 19.86
N GLN A 335 22.44 -0.26 20.14
CA GLN A 335 23.40 0.19 19.12
C GLN A 335 24.64 -0.70 19.20
N THR A 336 25.13 -1.17 18.05
CA THR A 336 26.30 -2.06 17.98
C THR A 336 27.30 -1.54 16.97
N SER A 337 28.59 -1.85 17.15
CA SER A 337 29.64 -1.50 16.21
C SER A 337 29.42 -2.22 14.87
N GLY A 338 28.93 -1.50 13.87
CA GLY A 338 28.67 -2.01 12.51
C GLY A 338 27.23 -1.84 12.01
N ASN A 339 26.27 -1.64 12.93
CA ASN A 339 24.89 -1.32 12.59
C ASN A 339 24.53 0.03 13.20
N ALA A 340 24.09 0.98 12.37
CA ALA A 340 23.69 2.30 12.86
C ALA A 340 22.49 2.24 13.82
N MET A 341 21.62 1.24 13.66
CA MET A 341 20.54 0.93 14.59
C MET A 341 20.23 -0.58 14.60
N LEU A 342 20.02 -1.15 15.79
CA LEU A 342 19.37 -2.45 16.00
C LEU A 342 18.19 -2.29 16.96
N ALA A 343 16.99 -2.68 16.55
CA ALA A 343 15.82 -2.65 17.43
C ALA A 343 15.08 -3.99 17.40
N THR A 344 14.65 -4.46 18.56
CA THR A 344 13.87 -5.69 18.70
C THR A 344 12.50 -5.34 19.25
N PHE A 345 11.45 -5.60 18.48
CA PHE A 345 10.06 -5.43 18.90
C PHE A 345 9.53 -6.80 19.32
N ARG A 346 9.06 -6.94 20.56
CA ARG A 346 8.48 -8.20 21.05
C ARG A 346 6.98 -8.06 21.18
N CYS A 347 6.24 -8.90 20.46
CA CYS A 347 4.79 -8.90 20.47
C CYS A 347 4.24 -9.80 21.58
N GLN A 348 3.82 -9.21 22.70
CA GLN A 348 3.23 -9.95 23.82
C GLN A 348 1.84 -10.50 23.49
N MET A 349 1.08 -9.79 22.67
CA MET A 349 -0.28 -10.17 22.25
C MET A 349 -0.26 -11.04 20.98
N ASN A 350 -1.41 -11.66 20.63
CA ASN A 350 -1.59 -12.36 19.36
C ASN A 350 -1.83 -11.36 18.22
N THR A 351 -0.92 -10.41 18.05
CA THR A 351 -0.98 -9.35 17.05
C THR A 351 -0.50 -9.87 15.71
N THR A 352 -1.34 -9.76 14.69
CA THR A 352 -1.04 -10.09 13.29
C THR A 352 -0.53 -8.89 12.49
N ARG A 353 -0.79 -7.67 13.00
CA ARG A 353 -0.39 -6.39 12.39
C ARG A 353 0.45 -5.55 13.36
N MET A 354 1.45 -4.86 12.84
CA MET A 354 2.34 -3.96 13.57
C MET A 354 2.65 -2.72 12.71
N GLU A 355 2.75 -1.56 13.34
CA GLU A 355 3.25 -0.33 12.72
C GLU A 355 4.48 0.16 13.49
N ILE A 356 5.51 0.58 12.77
CA ILE A 356 6.74 1.13 13.34
C ILE A 356 7.01 2.46 12.65
N LYS A 357 7.09 3.54 13.43
CA LYS A 357 7.41 4.88 12.92
C LYS A 357 8.92 5.14 13.02
N LEU A 358 9.50 5.62 11.93
CA LEU A 358 10.93 5.71 11.68
C LEU A 358 11.27 7.11 11.15
N LYS A 359 11.99 7.91 11.93
CA LYS A 359 12.46 9.25 11.53
C LYS A 359 13.85 9.15 10.91
N ALA A 360 13.92 9.46 9.62
CA ALA A 360 15.17 9.52 8.86
C ALA A 360 15.62 10.98 8.69
N ALA A 361 16.92 11.23 8.83
CA ALA A 361 17.50 12.53 8.56
C ALA A 361 17.87 12.66 7.08
N GLU A 362 17.46 13.75 6.45
CA GLU A 362 17.75 14.01 5.04
C GLU A 362 19.27 14.10 4.78
N GLY A 363 19.71 13.56 3.64
CA GLY A 363 21.12 13.42 3.27
C GLY A 363 21.79 12.15 3.77
N ARG A 364 21.19 11.42 4.73
CA ARG A 364 21.60 10.06 5.09
C ARG A 364 20.73 9.06 4.36
N TYR A 365 21.35 8.05 3.78
CA TYR A 365 20.67 7.05 2.97
C TYR A 365 21.29 5.68 3.17
N GLY A 366 20.51 4.64 2.92
CA GLY A 366 20.91 3.27 3.19
C GLY A 366 19.72 2.32 3.22
N THR A 367 19.93 1.16 3.81
CA THR A 367 18.97 0.07 3.88
C THR A 367 18.54 -0.22 5.32
N ILE A 368 17.23 -0.34 5.53
CA ILE A 368 16.63 -0.91 6.74
C ILE A 368 16.17 -2.32 6.41
N LYS A 369 16.61 -3.31 7.19
CA LYS A 369 16.14 -4.70 7.11
C LYS A 369 15.25 -5.02 8.29
N ALA A 370 14.06 -5.54 8.02
CA ALA A 370 13.15 -6.09 9.02
C ALA A 370 13.16 -7.62 8.95
N TYR A 371 13.59 -8.26 10.04
CA TYR A 371 13.56 -9.70 10.22
C TYR A 371 12.29 -10.04 10.99
N VAL A 372 11.31 -10.59 10.28
CA VAL A 372 9.97 -10.86 10.80
C VAL A 372 9.88 -12.32 11.22
N CYS A 373 9.62 -12.57 12.50
CA CYS A 373 9.50 -13.90 13.07
C CYS A 373 8.06 -14.16 13.55
N PRO A 374 7.29 -15.05 12.91
CA PRO A 374 5.94 -15.41 13.37
C PRO A 374 5.96 -16.45 14.51
N LYS A 375 4.82 -16.57 15.19
CA LYS A 375 4.54 -17.60 16.20
C LYS A 375 4.18 -18.95 15.53
N ILE A 376 5.11 -19.50 14.75
CA ILE A 376 5.01 -20.82 14.10
C ILE A 376 6.17 -21.74 14.53
N GLU A 377 5.97 -23.04 14.40
CA GLU A 377 7.00 -24.07 14.57
C GLU A 377 7.15 -24.93 13.30
N PRO A 378 8.39 -25.22 12.81
CA PRO A 378 9.67 -24.72 13.32
C PRO A 378 9.79 -23.19 13.18
N LYS A 379 10.65 -22.56 14.00
CA LYS A 379 10.85 -21.11 13.96
C LYS A 379 11.50 -20.71 12.65
N VAL A 380 10.90 -19.72 12.00
CA VAL A 380 11.34 -19.18 10.72
C VAL A 380 11.40 -17.67 10.79
N CYS A 381 12.20 -17.09 9.89
CA CYS A 381 12.36 -15.66 9.75
C CYS A 381 12.31 -15.31 8.27
N GLN A 382 11.52 -14.29 7.92
CA GLN A 382 11.55 -13.67 6.60
C GLN A 382 12.20 -12.28 6.73
N VAL A 383 13.09 -11.94 5.80
CA VAL A 383 13.76 -10.64 5.77
C VAL A 383 13.10 -9.76 4.72
N CYS A 384 12.58 -8.62 5.14
CA CYS A 384 12.12 -7.54 4.27
C CYS A 384 13.16 -6.41 4.26
N SER A 385 13.37 -5.76 3.12
CA SER A 385 14.43 -4.78 2.93
C SER A 385 13.87 -3.48 2.34
N TYR A 386 14.10 -2.37 3.02
CA TYR A 386 13.60 -1.04 2.68
C TYR A 386 14.74 -0.07 2.43
N GLN A 387 14.56 0.84 1.48
CA GLN A 387 15.56 1.85 1.14
C GLN A 387 15.16 3.20 1.73
N VAL A 388 16.07 3.83 2.47
CA VAL A 388 15.99 5.23 2.84
C VAL A 388 16.79 6.01 1.80
N LYS A 389 16.10 6.84 1.01
CA LYS A 389 16.72 7.62 -0.06
C LYS A 389 17.44 8.87 0.48
N PRO A 390 18.42 9.43 -0.24
CA PRO A 390 19.10 10.66 0.16
C PRO A 390 18.15 11.83 0.43
N LEU A 391 17.15 12.01 -0.42
CA LEU A 391 16.08 13.00 -0.24
C LEU A 391 14.81 12.31 0.27
N SER A 392 14.95 11.62 1.41
CA SER A 392 13.91 10.76 1.98
C SER A 392 12.62 11.50 2.36
N LEU A 393 12.65 12.81 2.53
CA LEU A 393 11.48 13.59 2.99
C LEU A 393 10.74 14.27 1.85
N HIS A 394 11.26 14.17 0.62
CA HIS A 394 10.62 14.66 -0.58
C HIS A 394 9.58 13.65 -1.08
N HIS A 395 8.38 14.14 -1.39
CA HIS A 395 7.31 13.39 -2.04
C HIS A 395 6.93 14.08 -3.35
N ARG A 396 6.47 13.31 -4.34
CA ARG A 396 6.15 13.82 -5.67
C ARG A 396 4.90 14.70 -5.60
N VAL A 397 4.92 15.82 -6.30
CA VAL A 397 3.79 16.74 -6.44
C VAL A 397 3.64 17.13 -7.91
N HIS A 398 2.51 17.72 -8.26
CA HIS A 398 2.26 18.21 -9.61
C HIS A 398 2.63 19.68 -9.76
N ASP A 399 2.29 20.48 -8.74
CA ASP A 399 2.53 21.92 -8.73
C ASP A 399 4.01 22.26 -8.47
N PHE A 400 4.50 23.30 -9.14
CA PHE A 400 5.80 23.90 -8.91
C PHE A 400 5.68 25.42 -9.08
N ASP A 401 6.03 26.17 -8.03
CA ASP A 401 5.84 27.62 -8.01
C ASP A 401 7.06 28.34 -8.58
N GLU A 402 7.02 28.58 -9.90
CA GLU A 402 8.09 29.28 -10.65
C GLU A 402 8.41 30.68 -10.12
N LYS A 403 7.56 31.27 -9.27
CA LYS A 403 7.80 32.59 -8.68
C LYS A 403 8.78 32.56 -7.51
N ARG A 404 9.03 31.38 -6.93
CA ARG A 404 10.01 31.24 -5.85
C ARG A 404 11.43 31.42 -6.38
N PRO A 405 12.36 31.95 -5.58
CA PRO A 405 13.77 31.93 -5.95
C PRO A 405 14.31 30.50 -5.81
N PHE A 406 15.06 30.03 -6.83
CA PHE A 406 15.62 28.69 -6.85
C PHE A 406 17.14 28.71 -6.99
N ASN A 407 17.80 27.77 -6.32
CA ASN A 407 19.14 27.33 -6.65
C ASN A 407 19.04 26.29 -7.76
N GLU A 408 19.98 26.31 -8.70
CA GLU A 408 19.98 25.39 -9.83
C GLU A 408 21.31 24.65 -9.92
N MET A 409 21.23 23.34 -10.15
CA MET A 409 22.37 22.49 -10.47
C MET A 409 22.11 21.81 -11.82
N LYS A 410 23.03 22.03 -12.76
CA LYS A 410 23.02 21.45 -14.10
C LYS A 410 24.15 20.45 -14.24
N ILE A 411 23.81 19.27 -14.75
CA ILE A 411 24.71 18.20 -15.13
C ILE A 411 24.60 18.06 -16.64
N THR A 412 25.71 18.18 -17.35
CA THR A 412 25.76 17.97 -18.81
C THR A 412 26.87 16.99 -19.15
N GLY A 413 26.67 16.15 -20.15
CA GLY A 413 27.67 15.14 -20.51
C GLY A 413 27.16 14.13 -21.52
N ASN A 414 27.90 13.04 -21.68
CA ASN A 414 27.51 11.95 -22.58
C ASN A 414 26.95 10.79 -21.76
N PHE A 415 25.66 10.89 -21.40
CA PHE A 415 24.90 9.86 -20.71
C PHE A 415 23.49 9.72 -21.32
N SER A 416 22.92 8.54 -21.19
CA SER A 416 21.59 8.16 -21.63
C SER A 416 20.50 8.68 -20.68
N VAL A 417 19.25 8.70 -21.18
CA VAL A 417 18.08 8.99 -20.34
C VAL A 417 17.95 7.97 -19.21
N THR A 418 18.30 6.70 -19.47
CA THR A 418 18.26 5.62 -18.48
C THR A 418 19.22 5.85 -17.32
N GLU A 419 20.45 6.28 -17.59
CA GLU A 419 21.43 6.62 -16.53
C GLU A 419 20.94 7.81 -15.70
N ALA A 420 20.46 8.87 -16.37
CA ALA A 420 19.89 10.02 -15.67
C ALA A 420 18.70 9.61 -14.80
N HIS A 421 17.78 8.79 -15.32
CA HIS A 421 16.64 8.27 -14.58
C HIS A 421 17.07 7.44 -13.36
N GLN A 422 18.10 6.61 -13.48
CA GLN A 422 18.66 5.85 -12.36
C GLN A 422 19.23 6.77 -11.27
N TRP A 423 19.86 7.89 -11.64
CA TRP A 423 20.31 8.90 -10.68
C TRP A 423 19.13 9.55 -9.93
N ILE A 424 18.03 9.86 -10.61
CA ILE A 424 16.81 10.36 -9.96
C ILE A 424 16.24 9.32 -8.99
N ASN A 425 16.13 8.06 -9.42
CA ASN A 425 15.64 6.95 -8.59
C ASN A 425 16.59 6.64 -7.40
N LEU A 426 17.89 6.93 -7.53
CA LEU A 426 18.82 6.85 -6.40
C LEU A 426 18.48 7.91 -5.33
N LEU A 427 18.14 9.13 -5.74
CA LEU A 427 17.95 10.29 -4.87
C LEU A 427 16.58 10.34 -4.20
N LEU A 428 15.53 9.96 -4.91
CA LEU A 428 14.13 10.28 -4.57
C LEU A 428 13.24 9.04 -4.53
N ASN A 429 12.14 9.15 -3.79
CA ASN A 429 11.02 8.20 -3.83
C ASN A 429 10.03 8.56 -4.94
N GLU A 430 9.03 7.71 -5.17
CA GLU A 430 7.91 7.98 -6.10
C GLU A 430 8.37 8.31 -7.55
N VAL A 431 9.54 7.82 -7.95
CA VAL A 431 10.06 7.88 -9.32
C VAL A 431 9.38 6.78 -10.15
N PRO A 432 8.96 7.05 -11.41
CA PRO A 432 8.36 6.03 -12.26
C PRO A 432 9.25 4.77 -12.33
N GLN A 433 8.67 3.57 -12.24
CA GLN A 433 9.47 2.33 -12.24
C GLN A 433 10.16 2.07 -13.58
N ARG A 434 9.53 2.53 -14.67
CA ARG A 434 10.05 2.44 -16.03
C ARG A 434 10.47 3.82 -16.49
N VAL A 435 11.53 3.88 -17.29
CA VAL A 435 11.96 5.12 -17.92
C VAL A 435 10.83 5.58 -18.86
N PRO A 436 10.28 6.79 -18.67
CA PRO A 436 9.28 7.35 -19.59
C PRO A 436 9.82 7.41 -21.02
N PHE A 437 8.94 7.30 -22.01
CA PHE A 437 9.34 7.32 -23.42
C PHE A 437 9.66 8.73 -23.94
N ASN A 438 9.46 9.75 -23.11
CA ASN A 438 9.64 11.15 -23.46
C ASN A 438 11.12 11.50 -23.66
N GLU A 439 11.40 12.41 -24.59
CA GLU A 439 12.76 12.94 -24.82
C GLU A 439 13.31 13.69 -23.59
N THR A 440 12.41 14.36 -22.86
CA THR A 440 12.68 15.05 -21.61
C THR A 440 11.61 14.70 -20.60
N VAL A 441 12.03 14.41 -19.37
CA VAL A 441 11.14 14.11 -18.25
C VAL A 441 11.35 15.15 -17.16
N THR A 442 10.25 15.68 -16.62
CA THR A 442 10.25 16.64 -15.52
C THR A 442 9.41 16.10 -14.38
N LEU A 443 9.98 16.05 -13.18
CA LEU A 443 9.34 15.59 -11.96
C LEU A 443 9.44 16.68 -10.89
N ASN A 444 8.30 17.01 -10.27
CA ASN A 444 8.22 17.99 -9.20
C ASN A 444 8.05 17.28 -7.85
N TYR A 445 8.68 17.82 -6.82
CA TYR A 445 8.72 17.28 -5.47
C TYR A 445 8.55 18.40 -4.45
N ALA A 446 8.01 18.05 -3.30
CA ALA A 446 7.94 18.92 -2.13
C ALA A 446 8.38 18.16 -0.87
N ALA A 447 9.05 18.85 0.06
CA ALA A 447 9.41 18.30 1.36
C ALA A 447 8.50 18.85 2.47
N PHE A 448 8.19 17.98 3.45
CA PHE A 448 7.33 18.25 4.62
C PHE A 448 5.89 18.71 4.31
N TYR A 449 5.05 18.74 5.36
CA TYR A 449 3.69 19.27 5.29
C TYR A 449 3.71 20.74 4.85
N GLU A 450 2.85 21.10 3.89
CA GLU A 450 2.72 22.43 3.25
C GLU A 450 3.77 22.83 2.19
N GLY A 451 4.71 21.94 1.83
CA GLY A 451 5.60 22.19 0.69
C GLY A 451 6.52 23.40 0.89
N LEU A 452 7.09 23.49 2.10
CA LEU A 452 8.07 24.51 2.48
C LEU A 452 9.25 24.54 1.52
N THR A 453 9.69 23.36 1.07
CA THR A 453 10.75 23.21 0.07
C THR A 453 10.19 22.55 -1.17
N GLN A 454 10.50 23.10 -2.34
CA GLN A 454 10.21 22.51 -3.64
C GLN A 454 11.49 22.07 -4.35
N LEU A 455 11.39 21.00 -5.11
CA LEU A 455 12.44 20.47 -5.96
C LEU A 455 11.84 20.08 -7.31
N GLN A 456 12.40 20.62 -8.39
CA GLN A 456 12.11 20.17 -9.75
C GLN A 456 13.35 19.49 -10.32
N ALA A 457 13.18 18.25 -10.79
CA ALA A 457 14.19 17.49 -11.51
C ALA A 457 13.77 17.32 -12.97
N SER A 458 14.52 17.90 -13.89
CA SER A 458 14.30 17.78 -15.34
C SER A 458 15.50 17.08 -15.99
N TYR A 459 15.28 16.01 -16.73
CA TYR A 459 16.36 15.23 -17.31
C TYR A 459 16.02 14.69 -18.69
N GLY A 460 17.06 14.44 -19.48
CA GLY A 460 16.96 13.88 -20.82
C GLY A 460 18.33 13.36 -21.26
N ARG A 461 18.49 13.08 -22.56
CA ARG A 461 19.76 12.57 -23.06
C ARG A 461 20.85 13.65 -22.91
N GLY A 462 21.88 13.34 -22.13
CA GLY A 462 23.05 14.19 -21.93
C GLY A 462 22.85 15.39 -21.01
N PHE A 463 21.69 15.53 -20.36
CA PHE A 463 21.49 16.58 -19.36
C PHE A 463 20.60 16.14 -18.18
N ALA A 464 20.86 16.73 -17.01
CA ALA A 464 19.97 16.70 -15.86
C ALA A 464 20.06 18.04 -15.11
N THR A 465 18.92 18.62 -14.78
CA THR A 465 18.79 19.92 -14.11
C THR A 465 17.94 19.76 -12.86
N PHE A 466 18.45 20.25 -11.73
CA PHE A 466 17.77 20.26 -10.45
C PHE A 466 17.57 21.69 -10.00
N ARG A 467 16.34 22.07 -9.69
CA ARG A 467 15.98 23.41 -9.19
C ARG A 467 15.32 23.28 -7.82
N SER A 468 15.83 23.94 -6.80
CA SER A 468 15.25 23.90 -5.45
C SER A 468 15.45 25.19 -4.68
N ASP A 469 14.43 25.58 -3.91
CA ASP A 469 14.48 26.71 -2.98
C ASP A 469 15.35 26.41 -1.73
N SER A 470 15.69 25.14 -1.51
CA SER A 470 16.63 24.71 -0.46
C SER A 470 18.04 24.47 -1.00
N ILE A 471 19.02 25.19 -0.44
CA ILE A 471 20.43 24.97 -0.73
C ILE A 471 20.93 23.61 -0.20
N SER A 472 20.35 23.13 0.91
CA SER A 472 20.67 21.83 1.49
C SER A 472 20.30 20.70 0.54
N THR A 473 19.13 20.78 -0.11
CA THR A 473 18.67 19.82 -1.12
C THR A 473 19.65 19.73 -2.28
N ILE A 474 20.06 20.87 -2.85
CA ILE A 474 21.04 20.90 -3.95
C ILE A 474 22.41 20.37 -3.50
N ALA A 475 22.86 20.68 -2.29
CA ALA A 475 24.12 20.17 -1.75
C ALA A 475 24.12 18.64 -1.60
N ILE A 476 23.03 18.06 -1.10
CA ILE A 476 22.85 16.60 -0.99
C ILE A 476 22.88 15.96 -2.37
N ILE A 477 22.12 16.49 -3.33
CA ILE A 477 22.10 15.99 -4.72
C ILE A 477 23.51 16.00 -5.30
N ARG A 478 24.22 17.13 -5.19
CA ARG A 478 25.58 17.27 -5.68
C ARG A 478 26.51 16.24 -5.08
N ASP A 479 26.52 16.10 -3.77
CA ASP A 479 27.46 15.24 -3.07
C ASP A 479 27.20 13.74 -3.35
N VAL A 480 25.93 13.33 -3.48
CA VAL A 480 25.56 11.95 -3.82
C VAL A 480 25.86 11.65 -5.28
N LEU A 481 25.40 12.49 -6.21
CA LEU A 481 25.60 12.26 -7.64
C LEU A 481 27.07 12.36 -8.05
N SER A 482 27.85 13.27 -7.47
CA SER A 482 29.28 13.35 -7.77
C SER A 482 30.00 12.04 -7.42
N LYS A 483 29.63 11.40 -6.31
CA LYS A 483 30.17 10.08 -5.93
C LYS A 483 29.72 8.98 -6.90
N GLU A 484 28.42 8.93 -7.22
CA GLU A 484 27.87 7.88 -8.08
C GLU A 484 28.38 7.99 -9.53
N ILE A 485 28.42 9.20 -10.08
CA ILE A 485 28.96 9.46 -11.42
C ILE A 485 30.45 9.10 -11.50
N THR A 486 31.23 9.43 -10.47
CA THR A 486 32.65 9.04 -10.40
C THR A 486 32.81 7.52 -10.37
N LYS A 487 31.96 6.82 -9.61
CA LYS A 487 31.93 5.35 -9.54
C LYS A 487 31.56 4.72 -10.89
N GLN A 488 30.66 5.34 -11.65
CA GLN A 488 30.25 4.91 -13.00
C GLN A 488 31.26 5.32 -14.09
N GLN A 489 32.28 6.11 -13.75
CA GLN A 489 33.30 6.64 -14.67
C GLN A 489 32.73 7.49 -15.82
N ILE A 490 31.58 8.13 -15.61
CA ILE A 490 30.94 8.98 -16.62
C ILE A 490 31.53 10.39 -16.51
N LYS A 491 32.01 10.94 -17.64
CA LYS A 491 32.51 12.31 -17.69
C LYS A 491 31.35 13.29 -17.83
N VAL A 492 31.18 14.15 -16.83
CA VAL A 492 30.15 15.19 -16.79
C VAL A 492 30.75 16.55 -16.44
N ASN A 493 30.05 17.61 -16.85
CA ASN A 493 30.26 18.97 -16.40
C ASN A 493 29.13 19.33 -15.41
N LEU A 494 29.53 19.73 -14.20
CA LEU A 494 28.63 20.14 -13.12
C LEU A 494 28.69 21.67 -12.97
N GLN A 495 27.54 22.32 -13.11
CA GLN A 495 27.39 23.76 -12.89
C GLN A 495 26.35 24.00 -11.80
N CYS A 496 26.69 24.84 -10.82
CA CYS A 496 25.75 25.26 -9.79
C CYS A 496 25.58 26.78 -9.84
N SER A 497 24.35 27.25 -9.93
CA SER A 497 23.99 28.65 -9.79
C SER A 497 23.11 28.83 -8.54
N ARG A 498 23.31 29.94 -7.84
CA ARG A 498 22.57 30.28 -6.62
C ARG A 498 21.75 31.53 -6.87
N SER A 499 20.54 31.59 -6.32
CA SER A 499 19.76 32.83 -6.30
C SER A 499 20.24 33.73 -5.16
N LEU A 500 20.56 34.99 -5.46
CA LEU A 500 20.97 35.98 -4.46
C LEU A 500 19.84 36.29 -3.46
N GLN A 501 18.58 36.19 -3.87
CA GLN A 501 17.40 36.49 -3.02
C GLN A 501 17.20 35.48 -1.87
N LEU A 502 17.74 34.27 -1.98
CA LEU A 502 17.67 33.27 -0.90
C LEU A 502 18.67 33.54 0.23
N ILE A 503 19.71 34.35 -0.03
CA ILE A 503 20.72 34.69 0.99
C ILE A 503 20.09 35.56 2.06
N ASP A 504 19.27 36.53 1.66
CA ASP A 504 18.63 37.47 2.59
C ASP A 504 17.59 36.78 3.48
N ILE A 505 16.84 35.82 2.93
CA ILE A 505 15.80 35.06 3.67
C ILE A 505 16.44 34.08 4.68
N ALA A 506 17.50 33.37 4.28
CA ALA A 506 18.17 32.40 5.16
C ALA A 506 18.92 33.06 6.34
N ILE A 507 19.30 34.34 6.21
CA ILE A 507 19.95 35.11 7.27
C ILE A 507 18.92 35.58 8.32
N ASP A 508 17.66 35.82 7.93
CA ASP A 508 16.59 36.23 8.84
C ASP A 508 15.97 35.05 9.63
N GLU A 509 15.93 33.83 9.07
CA GLU A 509 15.25 32.69 9.71
C GLU A 509 16.10 31.85 10.69
N HIS A 510 17.45 31.96 10.69
CA HIS A 510 18.31 31.08 11.49
C HIS A 510 19.50 31.76 12.18
N THR A 511 19.27 32.25 13.40
CA THR A 511 20.30 32.59 14.40
C THR A 511 20.84 31.33 15.11
N ASP A 512 21.38 30.36 14.37
CA ASP A 512 22.14 29.24 14.98
C ASP A 512 23.52 29.07 14.31
N ALA A 513 24.57 29.38 15.08
CA ALA A 513 25.95 29.57 14.66
C ALA A 513 26.66 28.32 14.05
N ILE A 514 26.02 27.16 14.08
CA ILE A 514 26.62 25.89 13.64
C ILE A 514 26.52 25.73 12.10
N PHE A 515 25.52 26.32 11.45
CA PHE A 515 25.34 26.22 9.99
C PHE A 515 26.27 27.17 9.21
N LEU A 516 26.52 28.37 9.75
CA LEU A 516 27.47 29.36 9.21
C LEU A 516 28.91 28.83 9.12
N THR A 517 29.30 27.92 10.02
CA THR A 517 30.64 27.33 10.03
C THR A 517 30.84 26.36 8.86
N LYS A 518 29.79 25.65 8.42
CA LYS A 518 29.84 24.79 7.22
C LYS A 518 29.80 25.59 5.91
N LEU A 519 29.09 26.72 5.88
CA LEU A 519 29.07 27.63 4.72
C LEU A 519 30.44 28.29 4.47
N LYS A 520 31.19 28.64 5.51
CA LYS A 520 32.56 29.18 5.37
C LYS A 520 33.55 28.19 4.76
N CYS A 521 33.36 26.88 4.95
CA CYS A 521 34.24 25.87 4.33
C CYS A 521 34.03 25.72 2.82
N ILE A 522 32.86 26.10 2.27
CA ILE A 522 32.59 26.00 0.83
C ILE A 522 33.14 27.21 0.05
N ASN A 523 33.30 28.37 0.71
CA ASN A 523 33.83 29.58 0.06
C ASN A 523 35.36 29.61 -0.10
N ASN A 524 36.10 28.61 0.40
CA ASN A 524 37.57 28.58 0.33
C ASN A 524 38.12 27.74 -0.84
N TYR A 525 37.29 27.32 -1.79
CA TYR A 525 37.71 26.73 -3.07
C TYR A 525 36.88 27.32 -4.21
N VAL A 526 37.16 28.58 -4.54
CA VAL A 526 36.93 29.18 -5.87
C VAL A 526 38.28 29.64 -6.39
#